data_AF-A0A8S2Z1Z5-F1
#
_entry.id   AF-A0A8S2Z1Z5-F1
#
_cell.length_a   1.000
_cell.length_b   1.000
_cell.length_c   1.000
_cell.angle_alpha   90.00
_cell.angle_beta   90.00
_cell.angle_gamma   90.00
#
_symmetry.space_group_name_H-M   'P 1'
#
loop_
_entity.id
_entity.type
_entity.pdbx_description
1 polymer ?
#
loop_
_entity_poly.entity_id
_entity_poly.type
_entity_poly.pdbx_seq_one_letter_code
_entity_poly.pdbx_strand_id
1 'polypeptide(L)' 'EIRRITKHSQTLEQLVNGRKIPPSGWQCDQCELKENLWLNLTDGAILCGRKFFDGTGGNNHAAEHYYRTKYPLAVKLG' A
#
# COMPACT_ATOMS: atom_id res chain seq x y z
N GLU A 1 -0.46 16.48 15.05
CA GLU A 1 -1.80 16.58 14.42
C GLU A 1 -2.63 15.36 14.82
N ILE A 2 -3.95 15.52 15.01
CA ILE A 2 -4.83 14.42 15.42
C ILE A 2 -5.32 13.68 14.18
N ARG A 3 -4.99 12.39 14.07
CA ARG A 3 -5.50 11.52 12.99
C ARG A 3 -7.00 11.31 13.19
N ARG A 4 -7.79 11.63 12.14
CA ARG A 4 -9.24 11.41 12.13
C ARG A 4 -9.56 10.00 11.64
N ILE A 5 -10.67 9.44 12.10
CA ILE A 5 -11.18 8.16 11.61
C ILE A 5 -11.62 8.34 10.15
N THR A 6 -11.15 7.45 9.27
CA THR A 6 -11.55 7.44 7.86
C THR A 6 -12.99 6.96 7.69
N LYS A 7 -13.71 7.52 6.71
CA LYS A 7 -15.06 7.09 6.32
C LYS A 7 -15.12 5.62 5.87
N HIS A 8 -13.98 5.03 5.52
CA HIS A 8 -13.88 3.65 5.05
C HIS A 8 -13.65 2.64 6.18
N SER A 9 -13.53 3.07 7.44
CA SER A 9 -13.10 2.19 8.53
C SER A 9 -14.04 1.01 8.82
N GLN A 10 -15.35 1.22 8.67
CA GLN A 10 -16.38 0.22 8.96
C GLN A 10 -16.84 -0.57 7.72
N THR A 11 -16.56 -0.05 6.52
CA THR A 11 -17.10 -0.54 5.25
C THR A 11 -16.02 -0.99 4.28
N LEU A 12 -14.76 -1.09 4.74
CA LEU A 12 -13.67 -1.53 3.90
C LEU A 12 -13.86 -3.00 3.52
N GLU A 13 -14.06 -3.25 2.24
CA GLU A 13 -14.06 -4.60 1.71
C GLU A 13 -12.64 -5.17 1.70
N GLN A 14 -12.50 -6.42 2.13
CA GLN A 14 -11.27 -7.20 2.05
C GLN A 14 -11.54 -8.45 1.21
N LEU A 15 -10.78 -8.59 0.12
CA LEU A 15 -10.95 -9.68 -0.83
C LEU A 15 -10.39 -10.98 -0.26
N VAL A 16 -11.12 -12.08 -0.50
CA VAL A 16 -10.64 -13.43 -0.18
C VAL A 16 -9.79 -13.92 -1.37
N ASN A 17 -8.47 -13.72 -1.30
CA ASN A 17 -7.54 -14.10 -2.37
C ASN A 17 -6.41 -15.03 -1.90
N GLY A 18 -6.44 -15.49 -0.65
CA GLY A 18 -5.45 -16.43 -0.10
C GLY A 18 -4.06 -15.85 0.17
N ARG A 19 -3.87 -14.52 0.01
CA ARG A 19 -2.57 -13.88 0.24
C ARG A 19 -2.21 -13.90 1.72
N LYS A 20 -1.01 -14.42 2.03
CA LYS A 20 -0.43 -14.41 3.39
C LYS A 20 0.75 -13.45 3.41
N ILE A 21 0.65 -12.39 4.22
CA ILE A 21 1.71 -11.39 4.36
C ILE A 21 2.73 -11.88 5.39
N PRO A 22 4.02 -12.09 5.02
CA PRO A 22 5.04 -12.49 5.97
C PRO A 22 5.33 -11.35 6.98
N PRO A 23 5.96 -11.62 8.13
CA PRO A 23 6.30 -10.59 9.11
C PRO A 23 7.48 -9.70 8.69
N SER A 24 8.23 -10.07 7.65
CA SER A 24 9.38 -9.33 7.14
C SER A 24 9.74 -9.78 5.71
N GLY A 25 10.77 -9.16 5.12
CA GLY A 25 11.31 -9.55 3.80
C GLY A 25 10.45 -9.12 2.62
N TRP A 26 9.64 -8.07 2.80
CA TRP A 26 8.75 -7.58 1.75
C TRP A 26 9.50 -6.93 0.59
N GLN A 27 8.92 -7.02 -0.59
CA GLN A 27 9.36 -6.35 -1.80
C GLN A 27 8.13 -5.80 -2.52
N CYS A 28 8.29 -4.68 -3.23
CA CYS A 28 7.25 -4.18 -4.11
C CYS A 28 6.88 -5.22 -5.18
N ASP A 29 5.58 -5.45 -5.39
CA ASP A 29 5.07 -6.39 -6.39
C ASP A 29 5.37 -5.98 -7.85
N GLN A 30 5.95 -4.79 -8.08
CA GLN A 30 6.16 -4.19 -9.41
C GLN A 30 7.60 -3.67 -9.63
N CYS A 31 8.46 -3.71 -8.61
CA CYS A 31 9.89 -3.38 -8.75
C CYS A 31 10.73 -4.02 -7.63
N GLU A 32 12.02 -3.69 -7.58
CA GLU A 32 12.97 -4.28 -6.64
C GLU A 32 13.07 -3.55 -5.29
N LEU A 33 12.28 -2.49 -5.08
CA LEU A 33 12.30 -1.75 -3.81
C LEU A 33 11.83 -2.64 -2.65
N LYS A 34 12.61 -2.64 -1.57
CA LYS A 34 12.35 -3.39 -0.32
C LYS A 34 11.99 -2.46 0.86
N GLU A 35 11.98 -1.16 0.62
CA GLU A 35 11.67 -0.12 1.60
C GLU A 35 10.59 0.83 1.08
N ASN A 36 10.01 1.63 1.98
CA ASN A 36 8.88 2.51 1.66
C ASN A 36 7.73 1.73 0.99
N LEU A 37 7.38 0.59 1.59
CA LEU A 37 6.35 -0.31 1.09
C LEU A 37 5.03 -0.07 1.82
N TRP A 38 3.94 -0.17 1.06
CA TRP A 38 2.58 0.03 1.50
C TRP A 38 1.76 -1.21 1.18
N LEU A 39 1.16 -1.80 2.21
CA LEU A 39 0.23 -2.91 2.10
C LEU A 39 -1.19 -2.36 1.91
N ASN A 40 -1.81 -2.62 0.77
CA ASN A 40 -3.21 -2.29 0.56
C ASN A 40 -4.11 -3.22 1.39
N LEU A 41 -5.05 -2.64 2.14
CA LEU A 41 -5.88 -3.40 3.08
C LEU A 41 -7.05 -4.14 2.43
N THR A 42 -7.36 -3.85 1.17
CA THR A 42 -8.43 -4.52 0.43
C THR A 42 -7.96 -5.82 -0.23
N ASP A 43 -6.82 -5.83 -0.91
CA ASP A 43 -6.36 -6.98 -1.69
C ASP A 43 -4.99 -7.52 -1.23
N GLY A 44 -4.37 -6.88 -0.25
CA GLY A 44 -3.06 -7.26 0.25
C GLY A 44 -1.90 -6.90 -0.67
N ALA A 45 -2.08 -6.09 -1.73
CA ALA A 45 -0.99 -5.64 -2.62
C ALA A 45 0.13 -4.95 -1.82
N ILE A 46 1.41 -5.29 -2.08
CA ILE A 46 2.57 -4.65 -1.44
C ILE A 46 3.28 -3.82 -2.49
N LEU A 47 3.21 -2.50 -2.36
CA LEU A 47 3.66 -1.59 -3.42
C LEU A 47 4.48 -0.44 -2.84
N CYS A 48 5.48 0.01 -3.60
CA CYS A 48 6.31 1.12 -3.16
C CYS A 48 5.54 2.45 -3.17
N GLY A 49 5.95 3.34 -2.27
CA GLY A 49 5.34 4.65 -2.07
C GLY A 49 5.57 5.62 -3.23
N ARG A 50 5.17 6.87 -3.01
CA ARG A 50 5.26 7.93 -4.02
C ARG A 50 6.71 8.33 -4.30
N LYS A 51 6.95 8.77 -5.53
CA LYS A 51 8.17 9.46 -5.92
C LYS A 51 8.07 10.93 -5.50
N PHE A 52 9.11 11.46 -4.86
CA PHE A 52 9.21 12.87 -4.49
C PHE A 52 9.93 13.67 -5.58
N PHE A 53 9.74 14.99 -5.58
CA PHE A 53 10.32 15.90 -6.56
C PHE A 53 11.85 15.98 -6.49
N ASP A 54 12.43 15.67 -5.34
CA ASP A 54 13.88 15.58 -5.13
C ASP A 54 14.48 14.26 -5.65
N GLY A 55 13.67 13.38 -6.24
CA GLY A 55 14.08 12.09 -6.77
C GLY A 55 14.08 10.94 -5.75
N THR A 56 13.83 11.22 -4.46
CA THR A 56 13.74 10.21 -3.40
C THR A 56 12.34 9.57 -3.32
N GLY A 57 12.17 8.59 -2.43
CA GLY A 57 10.89 7.93 -2.21
C GLY A 57 10.76 6.59 -2.93
N GLY A 58 9.62 6.34 -3.56
CA GLY A 58 9.34 5.13 -4.34
C GLY A 58 9.03 5.43 -5.81
N ASN A 59 8.38 4.49 -6.49
CA ASN A 59 8.06 4.57 -7.93
C ASN A 59 6.56 4.79 -8.20
N ASN A 60 5.79 5.30 -7.22
CA ASN A 60 4.34 5.56 -7.32
C ASN A 60 3.43 4.33 -7.44
N HIS A 61 3.95 3.10 -7.41
CA HIS A 61 3.14 1.91 -7.65
C HIS A 61 1.91 1.78 -6.72
N ALA A 62 2.03 2.17 -5.43
CA ALA A 62 0.88 2.16 -4.52
C ALA A 62 -0.22 3.17 -4.93
N ALA A 63 0.19 4.35 -5.41
CA ALA A 63 -0.74 5.37 -5.88
C ALA A 63 -1.39 4.98 -7.21
N GLU A 64 -0.60 4.46 -8.15
CA GLU A 64 -1.10 3.93 -9.43
C GLU A 64 -2.08 2.78 -9.23
N HIS A 65 -1.79 1.89 -8.29
CA HIS A 65 -2.71 0.82 -7.91
C HIS A 65 -4.04 1.39 -7.40
N TYR A 66 -4.02 2.37 -6.49
CA TYR A 66 -5.24 3.06 -6.08
C TYR A 66 -5.98 3.70 -7.27
N TYR A 67 -5.28 4.30 -8.22
CA TYR A 67 -5.95 4.90 -9.38
C TYR A 67 -6.69 3.87 -10.23
N ARG A 68 -6.17 2.64 -10.34
CA ARG A 68 -6.79 1.53 -11.08
C ARG A 68 -7.91 0.84 -10.30
N THR A 69 -7.73 0.58 -9.00
CA THR A 69 -8.64 -0.27 -8.21
C THR A 69 -9.59 0.50 -7.31
N LYS A 70 -9.23 1.74 -6.95
CA LYS A 70 -9.91 2.57 -5.94
C LYS A 70 -9.90 2.00 -4.52
N TYR A 71 -9.02 1.04 -4.23
CA TYR A 71 -8.86 0.48 -2.88
C TYR A 71 -8.21 1.50 -1.94
N PRO A 72 -8.97 2.07 -0.98
CA PRO A 72 -8.67 3.40 -0.47
C PRO A 72 -7.67 3.43 0.68
N LEU A 73 -7.40 2.30 1.34
CA LEU A 73 -6.58 2.25 2.54
C LEU A 73 -5.36 1.36 2.34
N ALA A 74 -4.21 1.89 2.77
CA ALA A 74 -2.97 1.15 2.86
C ALA A 74 -2.25 1.49 4.16
N VAL A 75 -1.48 0.53 4.68
CA VAL A 75 -0.63 0.70 5.86
C VAL A 75 0.83 0.59 5.43
N LYS A 76 1.69 1.45 5.98
CA LYS A 76 3.14 1.37 5.73
C LYS A 76 3.70 0.14 6.45
N LEU A 77 4.51 -0.66 5.75
CA LEU A 77 5.19 -1.81 6.32
C LEU A 77 6.51 -1.38 6.97
N GLY A 78 6.76 -1.90 8.17
CA GLY A 78 7.85 -1.44 9.06
C GLY A 78 7.50 -0.18 9.84
#